data_AF-A0A7R9ZBA9-F1
#
_entry.id   AF-A0A7R9ZBA9-F1
#
_cell.length_a   1.000
_cell.length_b   1.000
_cell.length_c   1.000
_cell.angle_alpha   90.00
_cell.angle_beta   90.00
_cell.angle_gamma   90.00
#
_symmetry.space_group_name_H-M   'P 1'
#
loop_
_entity.id
_entity.type
_entity.pdbx_description
1 polymer ?
#
loop_
_entity_poly.entity_id
_entity_poly.type
_entity_poly.pdbx_seq_one_letter_code
_entity_poly.pdbx_strand_id
1 'polypeptide(L)'
;ALDHPLMAQLARIQHSGNVSTTSHCISNLKTNDVNMLLSDTLCILPRRTRSLAEVVLEKTGGNALFVVKFLDSLLDEGHLRFSLSTRSWEFDLKRIRARKIADDVVEFMKSKLLRLAPEV
;
A
#
# COMPACT_ATOMS: atom_id res chain seq x y z
N ALA A 1 16.11 -14.27 -8.05
CA ALA A 1 15.84 -13.65 -6.72
C ALA A 1 16.75 -14.22 -5.60
N LEU A 2 17.44 -15.35 -5.81
CA LEU A 2 18.35 -15.94 -4.81
C LEU A 2 19.74 -15.29 -4.76
N ASP A 3 20.15 -14.51 -5.76
CA ASP A 3 21.51 -13.92 -5.83
C ASP A 3 21.64 -12.52 -5.22
N HIS A 4 20.68 -12.08 -4.40
CA HIS A 4 20.77 -10.75 -3.77
C HIS A 4 21.67 -10.81 -2.52
N PRO A 5 22.66 -9.91 -2.36
CA PRO A 5 23.58 -9.91 -1.21
C PRO A 5 22.88 -9.98 0.14
N LEU A 6 21.76 -9.25 0.30
CA LEU A 6 20.93 -9.32 1.52
C LEU A 6 20.40 -10.73 1.82
N MET A 7 19.94 -11.48 0.81
CA MET A 7 19.40 -12.83 1.01
C MET A 7 20.51 -13.79 1.47
N ALA A 8 21.72 -13.66 0.90
CA ALA A 8 22.88 -14.42 1.36
C ALA A 8 23.24 -14.09 2.82
N GLN A 9 23.18 -12.80 3.21
CA GLN A 9 23.44 -12.37 4.58
C GLN A 9 22.39 -12.90 5.58
N LEU A 10 21.10 -12.81 5.24
CA LEU A 10 20.01 -13.35 6.06
C LEU A 10 20.14 -14.87 6.25
N ALA A 11 20.50 -15.59 5.17
CA ALA A 11 20.76 -17.02 5.25
C ALA A 11 21.92 -17.33 6.21
N ARG A 12 23.03 -16.58 6.18
CA ARG A 12 24.13 -16.78 7.14
C ARG A 12 23.68 -16.60 8.59
N ILE A 13 22.86 -15.58 8.87
CA ILE A 13 22.35 -15.32 10.22
C ILE A 13 21.49 -16.49 10.70
N GLN A 14 20.57 -16.97 9.86
CA GLN A 14 19.70 -18.11 10.15
C GLN A 14 20.49 -19.41 10.40
N HIS A 15 21.58 -19.64 9.65
CA HIS A 15 22.38 -20.86 9.77
C HIS A 15 23.52 -20.76 10.80
N SER A 16 23.75 -19.58 11.40
CA SER A 16 24.87 -19.38 12.35
C SER A 16 24.71 -20.11 13.69
N GLY A 17 23.51 -20.59 14.03
CA GLY A 17 23.22 -21.33 15.27
C GLY A 17 23.25 -20.50 16.56
N ASN A 18 23.83 -19.30 16.52
CA ASN A 18 24.02 -18.44 17.70
C ASN A 18 22.85 -17.48 17.97
N VAL A 19 21.89 -17.36 17.05
CA VAL A 19 20.75 -16.44 17.16
C VAL A 19 19.47 -17.17 16.74
N SER A 20 18.45 -17.14 17.60
CA SER A 20 17.11 -17.65 17.24
C SER A 20 16.43 -16.68 16.27
N THR A 21 16.15 -17.14 15.05
CA THR A 21 15.48 -16.35 14.02
C THR A 21 14.06 -16.84 13.78
N THR A 22 13.11 -15.91 13.68
CA THR A 22 11.73 -16.19 13.27
C THR A 22 11.44 -15.47 11.97
N SER A 23 10.92 -16.19 10.97
CA SER A 23 10.48 -15.60 9.71
C SER A 23 8.98 -15.33 9.75
N HIS A 24 8.59 -14.08 9.50
CA HIS A 24 7.19 -13.70 9.36
C HIS A 24 6.92 -13.35 7.90
N CYS A 25 6.08 -14.15 7.24
CA CYS A 25 5.57 -13.83 5.92
C CYS A 25 4.34 -12.94 6.06
N ILE A 26 4.43 -11.70 5.56
CA ILE A 26 3.31 -10.76 5.56
C ILE A 26 2.58 -10.91 4.22
N SER A 27 1.34 -11.38 4.26
CA SER A 27 0.50 -11.47 3.06
C SER A 27 -0.11 -10.11 2.71
N ASN A 28 -0.58 -9.97 1.46
CA ASN A 28 -1.36 -8.81 1.05
C ASN A 28 -2.62 -8.64 1.91
N LEU A 29 -3.06 -7.38 2.01
CA LEU A 29 -4.29 -6.97 2.68
C LEU A 29 -5.49 -7.57 1.95
N LYS A 30 -6.48 -8.02 2.73
CA LYS A 30 -7.79 -8.43 2.22
C LYS A 30 -8.75 -7.23 2.22
N THR A 31 -9.91 -7.39 1.58
CA THR A 31 -10.93 -6.34 1.52
C THR A 31 -11.31 -5.81 2.90
N ASN A 32 -11.44 -6.68 3.90
CA ASN A 32 -11.80 -6.27 5.25
C ASN A 32 -10.68 -5.45 5.91
N ASP A 33 -9.41 -5.80 5.68
CA ASP A 33 -8.26 -5.06 6.22
C ASP A 33 -8.22 -3.65 5.62
N VAL A 34 -8.37 -3.55 4.30
CA VAL A 34 -8.45 -2.25 3.59
C VAL A 34 -9.67 -1.46 4.06
N ASN A 35 -10.81 -2.11 4.28
CA ASN A 35 -12.03 -1.43 4.72
C ASN A 35 -11.89 -0.86 6.14
N MET A 36 -11.27 -1.60 7.05
CA MET A 36 -10.99 -1.12 8.41
C MET A 36 -9.97 0.02 8.36
N LEU A 37 -8.89 -0.12 7.60
CA LEU A 37 -7.90 0.93 7.38
C LEU A 37 -8.57 2.24 6.92
N LEU A 38 -9.46 2.16 5.92
CA LEU A 38 -10.18 3.33 5.41
C LEU A 38 -11.16 3.91 6.43
N SER A 39 -11.93 3.06 7.11
CA SER A 39 -12.88 3.46 8.14
C SER A 39 -12.18 4.26 9.24
N ASP A 40 -11.07 3.73 9.74
CA ASP A 40 -10.30 4.33 10.84
C ASP A 40 -9.65 5.63 10.38
N THR A 41 -9.02 5.64 9.19
CA THR A 41 -8.33 6.81 8.64
C THR A 41 -9.29 7.96 8.33
N LEU A 42 -10.45 7.65 7.74
CA LEU A 42 -11.43 8.65 7.31
C LEU A 42 -12.47 8.96 8.41
N CYS A 43 -12.41 8.28 9.55
CA CYS A 43 -13.38 8.40 10.66
C CYS A 43 -14.84 8.28 10.19
N ILE A 44 -15.12 7.34 9.28
CA ILE A 44 -16.46 7.04 8.77
C ILE A 44 -16.77 5.56 8.96
N LEU A 45 -18.04 5.23 9.18
CA LEU A 45 -18.45 3.86 9.49
C LEU A 45 -17.98 2.84 8.42
N PRO A 46 -17.55 1.62 8.80
CA PRO A 46 -17.05 0.60 7.87
C PRO A 46 -18.01 0.24 6.73
N ARG A 47 -19.32 0.38 6.94
CA ARG A 47 -20.34 0.17 5.92
C ARG A 47 -20.30 1.19 4.78
N ARG A 48 -19.83 2.42 5.05
CA ARG A 48 -19.73 3.50 4.06
C ARG A 48 -18.44 3.39 3.24
N THR A 49 -17.37 2.83 3.80
CA THR A 49 -16.08 2.64 3.12
C THR A 49 -16.02 1.38 2.27
N ARG A 50 -16.97 0.45 2.42
CA ARG A 50 -16.96 -0.87 1.76
C ARG A 50 -16.69 -0.78 0.26
N SER A 51 -17.44 0.08 -0.43
CA SER A 51 -17.35 0.26 -1.88
C SER A 51 -16.03 0.89 -2.31
N LEU A 52 -15.46 1.79 -1.50
CA LEU A 52 -14.13 2.34 -1.74
C LEU A 52 -13.05 1.27 -1.52
N ALA A 53 -13.17 0.47 -0.46
CA ALA A 53 -12.24 -0.61 -0.14
C ALA A 53 -12.15 -1.66 -1.24
N GLU A 54 -13.28 -2.03 -1.83
CA GLU A 54 -13.33 -2.96 -2.97
C GLU A 54 -12.56 -2.42 -4.17
N VAL A 55 -12.75 -1.14 -4.53
CA VAL A 55 -12.04 -0.54 -5.66
C VAL A 55 -10.56 -0.37 -5.35
N VAL A 56 -10.20 0.06 -4.14
CA VAL A 56 -8.80 0.18 -3.71
C VAL A 56 -8.12 -1.19 -3.77
N LEU A 57 -8.78 -2.26 -3.32
CA LEU A 57 -8.22 -3.60 -3.38
C LEU A 57 -8.09 -4.12 -4.82
N GLU A 58 -9.14 -3.96 -5.64
CA GLU A 58 -9.15 -4.34 -7.06
C GLU A 58 -7.99 -3.69 -7.80
N LYS A 59 -7.76 -2.41 -7.53
CA LYS A 59 -6.62 -1.70 -8.07
C LYS A 59 -5.34 -2.32 -7.51
N THR A 60 -5.12 -2.24 -6.21
CA THR A 60 -3.78 -2.42 -5.62
C THR A 60 -3.34 -3.87 -5.43
N GLY A 61 -4.23 -4.84 -5.68
CA GLY A 61 -4.00 -6.25 -5.37
C GLY A 61 -3.82 -6.53 -3.88
N GLY A 62 -4.22 -5.59 -3.01
CA GLY A 62 -4.00 -5.65 -1.57
C GLY A 62 -2.56 -5.42 -1.12
N ASN A 63 -1.65 -5.04 -2.02
CA ASN A 63 -0.30 -4.68 -1.60
C ASN A 63 -0.35 -3.39 -0.77
N ALA A 64 0.02 -3.45 0.51
CA ALA A 64 -0.11 -2.33 1.44
C ALA A 64 0.61 -1.05 0.96
N LEU A 65 1.75 -1.18 0.29
CA LEU A 65 2.46 -0.03 -0.29
C LEU A 65 1.61 0.64 -1.38
N PHE A 66 0.96 -0.16 -2.24
CA PHE A 66 0.12 0.37 -3.31
C PHE A 66 -1.21 0.90 -2.79
N VAL A 67 -1.75 0.32 -1.71
CA VAL A 67 -2.91 0.90 -1.01
C VAL A 67 -2.61 2.33 -0.58
N VAL A 68 -1.51 2.55 0.15
CA VAL A 68 -1.12 3.90 0.59
C VAL A 68 -0.89 4.83 -0.61
N LYS A 69 -0.13 4.40 -1.61
CA LYS A 69 0.17 5.22 -2.79
C LYS A 69 -1.04 5.57 -3.63
N PHE A 70 -1.96 4.62 -3.78
CA PHE A 70 -3.18 4.87 -4.49
C PHE A 70 -4.03 5.89 -3.73
N LEU A 71 -4.17 5.75 -2.42
CA LEU A 71 -4.91 6.71 -1.58
C LEU A 71 -4.30 8.12 -1.62
N ASP A 72 -2.97 8.24 -1.54
CA ASP A 72 -2.27 9.53 -1.72
C ASP A 72 -2.65 10.17 -3.06
N SER A 73 -2.61 9.39 -4.16
CA SER A 73 -2.99 9.91 -5.49
C SER A 73 -4.46 10.36 -5.58
N LEU A 74 -5.36 9.69 -4.85
CA LEU A 74 -6.77 10.09 -4.82
C LEU A 74 -6.98 11.40 -4.07
N LEU A 75 -6.16 11.67 -3.04
CA LEU A 75 -6.16 12.93 -2.30
C LEU A 75 -5.63 14.07 -3.17
N ASP A 76 -4.47 13.86 -3.80
CA ASP A 76 -3.80 14.86 -4.63
C ASP A 76 -4.69 15.32 -5.80
N GLU A 77 -5.49 14.41 -6.35
CA GLU A 77 -6.39 14.67 -7.48
C GLU A 77 -7.82 15.05 -7.07
N GLY A 78 -8.07 15.13 -5.75
CA GLY A 78 -9.37 15.50 -5.20
C GLY A 78 -10.49 14.49 -5.46
N HIS A 79 -10.16 13.26 -5.85
CA HIS A 79 -11.10 12.15 -5.99
C HIS A 79 -11.53 11.59 -4.63
N LEU A 80 -10.68 11.75 -3.62
CA LEU A 80 -10.98 11.59 -2.21
C LEU A 80 -10.72 12.96 -1.56
N ARG A 81 -11.75 13.58 -0.98
CA ARG A 81 -11.60 14.91 -0.38
C ARG A 81 -12.48 15.09 0.83
N PHE A 82 -12.03 15.90 1.78
CA PHE A 82 -12.86 16.32 2.89
C PHE A 82 -13.77 17.47 2.45
N SER A 83 -15.08 17.31 2.65
CA SER A 83 -16.09 18.30 2.31
C SER A 83 -16.49 19.08 3.54
N LEU A 84 -16.21 20.38 3.55
CA LEU A 84 -16.54 21.26 4.69
C LEU A 84 -18.06 21.47 4.83
N SER A 85 -18.81 21.40 3.74
CA SER A 85 -20.27 21.56 3.75
C SER A 85 -20.98 20.38 4.42
N THR A 86 -20.55 19.16 4.12
CA THR A 86 -21.11 17.93 4.70
C THR A 86 -20.35 17.48 5.96
N ARG A 87 -19.23 18.14 6.28
CA ARG A 87 -18.28 17.77 7.35
C ARG A 87 -17.88 16.29 7.29
N SER A 88 -17.70 15.77 6.07
CA SER A 88 -17.45 14.36 5.83
C SER A 88 -16.51 14.15 4.66
N TRP A 89 -15.88 12.99 4.60
CA TRP A 89 -15.13 12.54 3.45
C TRP A 89 -16.07 12.16 2.30
N GLU A 90 -15.78 12.68 1.12
CA GLU A 90 -16.47 12.40 -0.13
C GLU A 90 -15.50 11.74 -1.12
N PHE A 91 -15.98 10.74 -1.83
CA PHE A 91 -15.22 10.05 -2.85
C PHE A 91 -16.09 9.73 -4.08
N ASP A 92 -15.53 9.94 -5.27
CA ASP A 92 -16.22 9.64 -6.54
C ASP A 92 -15.80 8.26 -7.06
N LEU A 93 -16.59 7.24 -6.73
CA LEU A 93 -16.31 5.87 -7.14
C LEU A 93 -16.22 5.68 -8.66
N LYS A 94 -16.92 6.48 -9.47
CA LYS A 94 -16.86 6.36 -10.93
C LYS A 94 -15.49 6.81 -11.43
N ARG A 95 -15.01 7.96 -10.96
CA ARG A 95 -13.68 8.48 -11.31
C ARG A 95 -12.56 7.56 -10.80
N ILE A 96 -12.69 7.08 -9.56
CA ILE A 96 -11.71 6.18 -8.95
C ILE A 96 -11.62 4.85 -9.72
N ARG A 97 -12.75 4.27 -10.17
CA ARG A 97 -12.74 3.05 -10.98
C ARG A 97 -12.13 3.25 -12.37
N ALA A 98 -12.39 4.41 -12.99
CA ALA A 98 -11.86 4.73 -14.31
C ALA A 98 -10.34 4.93 -14.33
N ARG A 99 -9.71 5.15 -13.16
CA ARG A 99 -8.25 5.25 -13.06
C ARG A 99 -7.55 3.95 -13.43
N LYS A 100 -6.48 4.07 -14.21
CA LYS A 100 -5.43 3.05 -14.25
C LYS A 100 -4.53 3.29 -13.04
N ILE A 101 -4.07 2.21 -12.42
CA ILE A 101 -2.94 2.36 -11.49
C ILE A 101 -1.74 2.67 -12.35
N ALA A 102 -0.98 3.66 -11.95
CA ALA A 102 0.24 3.99 -12.66
C ALA A 102 1.15 2.76 -12.68
N ASP A 103 1.68 2.41 -13.86
CA ASP A 103 2.77 1.45 -14.07
C ASP A 103 4.08 1.87 -13.35
N ASP A 104 4.05 2.98 -12.63
CA ASP A 104 5.07 3.67 -11.84
C ASP A 104 5.60 2.85 -10.65
N VAL A 105 5.21 1.59 -10.49
CA VAL A 105 5.78 0.72 -9.44
C VAL A 105 7.27 0.49 -9.66
N VAL A 106 7.67 0.23 -10.90
CA VAL A 106 9.07 0.01 -11.24
C VAL A 106 9.86 1.31 -11.08
N GLU A 107 9.27 2.44 -11.41
CA GLU A 107 9.91 3.76 -11.37
C GLU A 107 9.95 4.35 -9.96
N PHE A 108 8.90 4.15 -9.15
CA PHE A 108 8.90 4.37 -7.70
C PHE A 108 9.91 3.49 -6.96
N MET A 109 9.94 2.18 -7.22
CA MET A 109 10.92 1.28 -6.59
C MET A 109 12.35 1.60 -7.03
N LYS A 110 12.57 1.96 -8.32
CA LYS A 110 13.86 2.46 -8.80
C LYS A 110 14.28 3.74 -8.06
N SER A 111 13.40 4.73 -7.92
CA SER A 111 13.74 5.99 -7.25
C SER A 111 14.10 5.81 -5.77
N LYS A 112 13.48 4.85 -5.08
CA LYS A 112 13.83 4.50 -3.68
C LYS A 112 15.12 3.70 -3.57
N LEU A 113 15.34 2.73 -4.46
CA LEU A 113 16.56 1.92 -4.48
C LEU A 113 17.80 2.75 -4.87
N LEU A 114 17.66 3.65 -5.85
CA LEU A 114 18.74 4.59 -6.25
C LEU A 114 19.15 5.53 -5.12
N ARG A 115 18.22 5.88 -4.22
CA ARG A 115 18.52 6.65 -3.00
C ARG A 115 19.23 5.86 -1.90
N LEU A 116 19.23 4.53 -1.98
CA LEU A 116 19.87 3.62 -1.02
C LEU A 116 21.16 3.01 -1.58
N ALA A 117 21.45 3.21 -2.87
CA ALA A 117 22.74 2.84 -3.42
C ALA A 117 23.83 3.69 -2.75
N PRO A 118 24.89 3.09 -2.18
CA PRO A 118 26.01 3.86 -1.67
C PRO A 118 26.64 4.62 -2.84
N GLU A 119 27.05 5.87 -2.62
CA GLU A 119 28.10 6.45 -3.46
C GLU A 119 29.27 5.47 -3.47
N VAL A 120 29.70 5.12 -4.68
CA VAL A 120 30.73 4.14 -5.00
C VAL A 120 31.99 4.35 -4.17
#